data_AF-A0A8D0L660-F1
#
_entry.id   AF-A0A8D0L660-F1
#
_cell.length_a   1.000
_cell.length_b   1.000
_cell.length_c   1.000
_cell.angle_alpha   90.00
_cell.angle_beta   90.00
_cell.angle_gamma   90.00
#
_symmetry.space_group_name_H-M   'P 1'
#
loop_
_entity.id
_entity.type
_entity.pdbx_description
1 polymer ?
#
loop_
_entity_poly.entity_id
_entity_poly.type
_entity_poly.pdbx_seq_one_letter_code
_entity_poly.pdbx_strand_id
1 'polypeptide(L)'
;MVRVFTSESRRNVSAGACEVFLTCAAATGTNMTYTWNRTTGGETLSDAKHLLLVAGQVLWTEVDPTDEQVSYTCTVANPVSRDFTTVTPWEHCRREAGAEDAAYDYRNILLIVLPLALLLVAGVALWIGLSKTRSAGTRKMNSLRDLTESDPVPV
;
A
#
# COMPACT_ATOMS: atom_id res chain seq x y z
N MET A 1 -29.68 -16.72 10.57
CA MET A 1 -28.75 -15.81 9.88
C MET A 1 -27.35 -16.05 10.41
N VAL A 2 -26.53 -16.71 9.60
CA VAL A 2 -25.10 -16.88 9.82
C VAL A 2 -24.35 -15.73 9.14
N ARG A 3 -23.26 -15.28 9.77
CA ARG A 3 -22.35 -14.28 9.23
C ARG A 3 -20.93 -14.78 9.33
N VAL A 4 -20.10 -14.36 8.38
CA VAL A 4 -18.66 -14.60 8.42
C VAL A 4 -17.92 -13.28 8.42
N PHE A 5 -16.99 -13.16 9.35
CA PHE A 5 -16.09 -12.03 9.48
C PHE A 5 -14.71 -12.44 8.98
N THR A 6 -14.12 -11.62 8.13
CA THR A 6 -12.78 -11.82 7.59
C THR A 6 -11.81 -10.88 8.31
N SER A 7 -10.69 -11.41 8.79
CA SER A 7 -9.59 -10.61 9.32
C SER A 7 -8.25 -11.13 8.80
N GLU A 8 -7.36 -10.23 8.40
CA GLU A 8 -6.00 -10.56 7.95
C GLU A 8 -5.00 -10.53 9.11
N SER A 9 -4.01 -11.43 9.06
CA SER A 9 -2.88 -11.47 10.01
C SER A 9 -1.59 -10.94 9.39
N ARG A 10 -1.30 -11.34 8.15
CA ARG A 10 -0.01 -11.11 7.50
C ARG A 10 -0.06 -11.44 6.00
N ARG A 11 0.50 -10.55 5.17
CA ARG A 11 0.90 -10.88 3.80
C ARG A 11 2.30 -11.47 3.76
N ASN A 12 2.47 -12.57 3.02
CA ASN A 12 3.77 -13.00 2.54
C ASN A 12 4.06 -12.32 1.19
N VAL A 13 4.60 -11.10 1.25
CA VAL A 13 4.91 -10.24 0.09
C VAL A 13 5.78 -10.97 -0.97
N SER A 14 6.61 -11.93 -0.55
CA SER A 14 7.44 -12.73 -1.45
C SER A 14 6.68 -13.83 -2.22
N ALA A 15 5.56 -14.31 -1.68
CA ALA A 15 4.75 -15.39 -2.28
C ALA A 15 3.47 -14.87 -2.96
N GLY A 16 3.06 -13.64 -2.67
CA GLY A 16 1.75 -13.10 -3.08
C GLY A 16 0.58 -13.71 -2.30
N ALA A 17 0.89 -14.44 -1.23
CA ALA A 17 -0.06 -15.17 -0.41
C ALA A 17 -0.54 -14.31 0.77
N CYS A 18 -1.83 -14.41 1.10
CA CYS A 18 -2.53 -13.64 2.12
C CYS A 18 -3.07 -14.60 3.20
N GLU A 19 -2.65 -14.41 4.46
CA GLU A 19 -3.17 -15.20 5.59
C GLU A 19 -4.46 -14.59 6.13
N VAL A 20 -5.57 -15.32 6.01
CA VAL A 20 -6.88 -14.86 6.49
C VAL A 20 -7.45 -15.76 7.56
N PHE A 21 -8.18 -15.14 8.48
CA PHE A 21 -9.02 -15.78 9.47
C PHE A 21 -10.48 -15.51 9.16
N LEU A 22 -11.24 -16.57 8.93
CA LEU A 22 -12.67 -16.54 8.66
C LEU A 22 -13.40 -16.98 9.93
N THR A 23 -14.09 -16.05 10.57
CA THR A 23 -14.85 -16.33 11.80
C THR A 23 -16.32 -16.46 11.48
N CYS A 24 -16.90 -17.64 11.72
CA CYS A 24 -18.32 -17.88 11.55
C CYS A 24 -19.09 -17.59 12.84
N ALA A 25 -20.22 -16.89 12.73
CA ALA A 25 -21.07 -16.56 13.86
C ALA A 25 -22.55 -16.69 13.49
N ALA A 26 -23.33 -17.26 14.39
CA ALA A 26 -24.79 -17.27 14.29
C ALA A 26 -25.41 -16.33 15.33
N ALA A 27 -26.44 -15.58 14.91
CA ALA A 27 -27.07 -14.58 15.76
C ALA A 27 -27.82 -15.16 16.97
N THR A 28 -28.37 -16.37 16.83
CA THR A 28 -29.23 -17.01 17.85
C THR A 28 -29.10 -18.53 17.82
N GLY A 29 -29.10 -19.13 19.02
CA GLY A 29 -29.17 -20.59 19.21
C GLY A 29 -28.27 -21.08 20.34
N THR A 30 -28.43 -22.37 20.66
CA THR A 30 -27.64 -23.08 21.69
C THR A 30 -27.17 -24.41 21.12
N ASN A 31 -26.05 -24.93 21.62
CA ASN A 31 -25.48 -26.21 21.17
C ASN A 31 -25.23 -26.24 19.66
N MET A 32 -24.43 -25.29 19.19
CA MET A 32 -24.11 -25.13 17.78
C MET A 32 -22.85 -25.91 17.41
N THR A 33 -22.88 -26.55 16.24
CA THR A 33 -21.72 -27.14 15.59
C THR A 33 -21.36 -26.29 14.38
N TYR A 34 -20.08 -25.91 14.29
CA TYR A 34 -19.52 -25.17 13.17
C TYR A 34 -18.73 -26.12 12.29
N THR A 35 -18.99 -26.07 10.99
CA THR A 35 -18.24 -26.85 10.01
C THR A 35 -17.93 -25.98 8.81
N TRP A 36 -16.72 -26.11 8.29
CA TRP A 36 -16.29 -25.44 7.07
C TRP A 36 -16.15 -26.45 5.94
N ASN A 37 -16.38 -25.98 4.71
CA ASN A 37 -16.02 -26.71 3.50
C ASN A 37 -15.56 -25.74 2.40
N ARG A 38 -14.55 -26.15 1.64
CA ARG A 38 -14.19 -25.49 0.38
C ARG A 38 -15.23 -25.86 -0.67
N THR A 39 -15.86 -24.86 -1.28
CA THR A 39 -16.99 -25.06 -2.20
C THR A 39 -16.54 -25.06 -3.66
N THR A 40 -15.42 -24.40 -3.96
CA THR A 40 -14.85 -24.28 -5.31
C THR A 40 -13.35 -24.57 -5.27
N GLY A 41 -12.84 -25.34 -6.25
CA GLY A 41 -11.41 -25.68 -6.35
C GLY A 41 -11.04 -27.13 -6.06
N GLY A 42 -12.01 -28.04 -5.90
CA GLY A 42 -11.81 -29.50 -5.94
C GLY A 42 -11.10 -30.15 -4.75
N GLU A 43 -10.35 -29.38 -3.95
CA GLU A 43 -9.62 -29.89 -2.78
C GLU A 43 -10.47 -29.79 -1.51
N THR A 44 -10.42 -30.84 -0.70
CA THR A 44 -10.98 -30.85 0.67
C THR A 44 -10.10 -30.01 1.60
N LEU A 45 -10.63 -29.56 2.76
CA LEU A 45 -9.87 -28.81 3.79
C LEU A 45 -8.78 -29.65 4.51
N SER A 46 -8.03 -30.46 3.78
CA SER A 46 -7.16 -31.51 4.32
C SER A 46 -5.66 -31.20 4.17
N ASP A 47 -5.30 -29.99 3.76
CA ASP A 47 -3.91 -29.64 3.45
C ASP A 47 -3.32 -28.65 4.46
N ALA A 48 -2.00 -28.50 4.43
CA ALA A 48 -1.23 -27.60 5.30
C ALA A 48 -1.65 -26.11 5.23
N LYS A 49 -2.54 -25.76 4.29
CA LYS A 49 -3.09 -24.41 4.07
C LYS A 49 -4.41 -24.13 4.81
N HIS A 50 -4.91 -25.07 5.62
CA HIS A 50 -6.16 -24.89 6.37
C HIS A 50 -5.98 -25.30 7.83
N LEU A 51 -6.46 -24.48 8.76
CA LEU A 51 -6.49 -24.80 10.17
C LEU A 51 -7.83 -24.39 10.78
N LEU A 52 -8.49 -25.34 11.45
CA LEU A 52 -9.70 -25.08 12.22
C LEU A 52 -9.34 -24.73 13.66
N LEU A 53 -9.77 -23.57 14.11
CA LEU A 53 -9.59 -23.08 15.48
C LEU A 53 -10.95 -22.91 16.16
N VAL A 54 -10.94 -22.81 17.49
CA VAL A 54 -12.13 -22.54 18.32
C VAL A 54 -13.29 -23.48 17.98
N ALA A 55 -13.04 -24.79 18.10
CA ALA A 55 -14.03 -25.85 17.79
C ALA A 55 -14.66 -25.73 16.38
N GLY A 56 -13.88 -25.27 15.39
CA GLY A 56 -14.33 -25.12 14.00
C GLY A 56 -15.05 -23.81 13.71
N GLN A 57 -15.20 -22.93 14.70
CA GLN A 57 -15.83 -21.62 14.50
C GLN A 57 -14.95 -20.68 13.65
N VAL A 58 -13.63 -20.83 13.74
CA VAL A 58 -12.65 -20.03 13.00
C VAL A 58 -11.88 -20.93 12.04
N LEU A 59 -11.81 -20.53 10.76
CA LEU A 59 -10.97 -21.15 9.75
C LEU A 59 -9.82 -20.19 9.42
N TRP A 60 -8.59 -20.61 9.69
CA TRP A 60 -7.40 -19.99 9.13
C TRP A 60 -7.06 -20.61 7.78
N THR A 61 -6.69 -19.78 6.81
CA THR A 61 -6.21 -20.25 5.52
C THR A 61 -5.28 -19.25 4.85
N GLU A 62 -4.35 -19.76 4.05
CA GLU A 62 -3.51 -18.97 3.15
C GLU A 62 -4.14 -18.95 1.76
N VAL A 63 -4.38 -17.75 1.22
CA VAL A 63 -5.05 -17.54 -0.07
C VAL A 63 -4.06 -16.91 -1.06
N ASP A 64 -3.88 -17.57 -2.19
CA ASP A 64 -2.99 -17.12 -3.26
C ASP A 64 -3.76 -16.39 -4.38
N PRO A 65 -3.09 -15.64 -5.28
CA PRO A 65 -3.75 -15.00 -6.42
C PRO A 65 -4.42 -15.98 -7.38
N THR A 66 -3.94 -17.22 -7.42
CA THR A 66 -4.55 -18.32 -8.19
C THR A 66 -5.87 -18.79 -7.57
N ASP A 67 -6.11 -18.50 -6.29
CA ASP A 67 -7.30 -18.87 -5.54
C ASP A 67 -8.39 -17.79 -5.58
N GLU A 68 -8.37 -16.89 -6.57
CA GLU A 68 -9.34 -15.78 -6.70
C GLU A 68 -10.80 -16.25 -6.66
N GLN A 69 -11.08 -17.41 -7.24
CA GLN A 69 -12.44 -17.99 -7.31
C GLN A 69 -12.72 -19.00 -6.19
N VAL A 70 -11.80 -19.17 -5.26
CA VAL A 70 -11.96 -20.13 -4.15
C VAL A 70 -12.91 -19.55 -3.12
N SER A 71 -13.94 -20.33 -2.78
CA SER A 71 -14.93 -19.96 -1.79
C SER A 71 -15.02 -21.00 -0.67
N TYR A 72 -15.27 -20.50 0.53
CA TYR A 72 -15.46 -21.29 1.73
C TYR A 72 -16.89 -21.12 2.23
N THR A 73 -17.54 -22.23 2.53
CA THR A 73 -18.86 -22.22 3.12
C THR A 73 -18.75 -22.62 4.59
N CYS A 74 -19.27 -21.78 5.48
CA CYS A 74 -19.51 -22.15 6.85
C CYS A 74 -20.93 -22.68 6.96
N THR A 75 -21.10 -23.86 7.55
CA THR A 75 -22.39 -24.37 8.00
C THR A 75 -22.44 -24.35 9.52
N VAL A 76 -23.48 -23.73 10.07
CA VAL A 76 -23.81 -23.75 11.48
C VAL A 76 -25.04 -24.62 11.68
N ALA A 77 -24.89 -25.66 12.49
CA ALA A 77 -25.96 -26.61 12.79
C ALA A 77 -26.30 -26.55 14.27
N ASN A 78 -27.58 -26.59 14.62
CA ASN A 78 -28.04 -27.05 15.93
C ASN A 78 -28.87 -28.33 15.73
N PRO A 79 -29.33 -29.01 16.79
CA PRO A 79 -30.10 -30.26 16.64
C PRO A 79 -31.41 -30.15 15.84
N VAL A 80 -31.90 -28.92 15.62
CA VAL A 80 -33.22 -28.65 15.03
C VAL A 80 -33.13 -28.02 13.64
N SER A 81 -32.04 -27.30 13.35
CA SER A 81 -31.92 -26.41 12.20
C SER A 81 -30.46 -26.28 11.74
N ARG A 82 -30.29 -25.96 10.46
CA ARG A 82 -29.01 -25.66 9.83
C ARG A 82 -29.12 -24.39 9.01
N ASP A 83 -28.06 -23.60 9.04
CA ASP A 83 -27.90 -22.38 8.25
C ASP A 83 -26.45 -22.31 7.76
N PHE A 84 -26.21 -21.64 6.64
CA PHE A 84 -24.89 -21.57 6.05
C PHE A 84 -24.64 -20.25 5.33
N THR A 85 -23.37 -19.94 5.13
CA THR A 85 -22.97 -18.76 4.37
C THR A 85 -21.65 -19.04 3.65
N THR A 86 -21.53 -18.51 2.44
CA THR A 86 -20.36 -18.69 1.57
C THR A 86 -19.61 -17.37 1.46
N VAL A 87 -18.29 -17.44 1.54
CA VAL A 87 -17.41 -16.28 1.40
C VAL A 87 -16.26 -16.57 0.44
N THR A 88 -15.87 -15.55 -0.30
CA THR A 88 -14.69 -15.55 -1.18
C THR A 88 -13.64 -14.62 -0.56
N PRO A 89 -12.61 -15.15 0.13
CA PRO A 89 -11.67 -14.33 0.89
C PRO A 89 -10.75 -13.46 0.03
N TRP A 90 -10.52 -13.83 -1.24
CA TRP A 90 -9.63 -13.10 -2.14
C TRP A 90 -9.99 -11.61 -2.29
N GLU A 91 -11.28 -11.30 -2.30
CA GLU A 91 -11.79 -9.92 -2.37
C GLU A 91 -11.31 -9.06 -1.20
N HIS A 92 -11.13 -9.66 -0.02
CA HIS A 92 -10.60 -8.97 1.14
C HIS A 92 -9.09 -8.72 0.98
N CYS A 93 -8.33 -9.74 0.58
CA CYS A 93 -6.89 -9.64 0.33
C CYS A 93 -6.54 -8.61 -0.76
N ARG A 94 -7.31 -8.57 -1.86
CA ARG A 94 -7.06 -7.63 -2.98
C ARG A 94 -7.24 -6.16 -2.59
N ARG A 95 -8.26 -5.84 -1.78
CA ARG A 95 -8.52 -4.44 -1.38
C ARG A 95 -7.38 -3.87 -0.54
N GLU A 96 -6.77 -4.69 0.30
CA GLU A 96 -5.65 -4.26 1.11
C GLU A 96 -4.35 -4.22 0.31
N ALA A 97 -4.17 -5.08 -0.70
CA ALA A 97 -3.00 -5.02 -1.58
C ALA A 97 -2.92 -3.65 -2.28
N GLY A 98 -4.07 -3.15 -2.79
CA GLY A 98 -4.15 -1.80 -3.33
C GLY A 98 -3.94 -0.67 -2.32
N ALA A 99 -4.09 -0.95 -1.02
CA ALA A 99 -3.84 0.02 0.06
C ALA A 99 -2.38 0.05 0.52
N GLU A 100 -1.69 -1.09 0.51
CA GLU A 100 -0.23 -1.16 0.74
C GLU A 100 0.58 -0.76 -0.49
N ASP A 101 0.10 -1.03 -1.71
CA ASP A 101 0.68 -0.48 -2.94
C ASP A 101 0.49 1.05 -3.03
N ALA A 102 -0.49 1.60 -2.30
CA ALA A 102 -0.69 3.04 -2.13
C ALA A 102 0.14 3.64 -0.99
N ALA A 103 0.88 2.83 -0.23
CA ALA A 103 2.04 3.32 0.52
C ALA A 103 3.12 3.63 -0.52
N TYR A 104 2.93 4.77 -1.21
CA TYR A 104 3.88 5.40 -2.12
C TYR A 104 5.29 4.97 -1.76
N ASP A 105 5.97 4.28 -2.67
CA ASP A 105 7.33 3.80 -2.50
C ASP A 105 8.23 5.00 -2.16
N TYR A 106 8.30 5.31 -0.87
CA TYR A 106 8.93 6.51 -0.31
C TYR A 106 10.41 6.50 -0.63
N ARG A 107 10.98 5.31 -0.85
CA ARG A 107 12.33 5.12 -1.37
C ARG A 107 12.44 5.63 -2.80
N ASN A 108 11.50 5.30 -3.68
CA ASN A 108 11.49 5.82 -5.05
C ASN A 108 11.16 7.31 -5.11
N ILE A 109 10.25 7.81 -4.27
CA ILE A 109 9.99 9.25 -4.17
C ILE A 109 11.23 9.99 -3.67
N LEU A 110 11.92 9.47 -2.64
CA LEU A 110 13.14 10.07 -2.11
C LEU A 110 14.25 10.12 -3.18
N LEU A 111 14.37 9.08 -4.00
CA LEU A 111 15.33 9.03 -5.13
C LEU A 111 15.05 10.09 -6.19
N ILE A 112 13.81 10.57 -6.33
CA ILE A 112 13.44 11.62 -7.29
C ILE A 112 13.53 13.02 -6.65
N VAL A 113 13.06 13.16 -5.41
CA VAL A 113 13.01 14.45 -4.70
C VAL A 113 14.42 14.95 -4.34
N LEU A 114 15.31 14.06 -3.91
CA LEU A 114 16.67 14.42 -3.52
C LEU A 114 17.49 15.07 -4.67
N PRO A 115 17.60 14.47 -5.88
CA PRO A 115 18.34 15.10 -6.97
C PRO A 115 17.67 16.39 -7.46
N LEU A 116 16.34 16.44 -7.50
CA LEU A 116 15.61 17.66 -7.88
C LEU A 116 15.91 18.81 -6.90
N ALA A 117 15.90 18.55 -5.60
CA ALA A 117 16.23 19.54 -4.58
C ALA A 117 17.68 20.06 -4.73
N LEU A 118 18.64 19.16 -4.98
CA LEU A 118 20.05 19.54 -5.19
C LEU A 118 20.23 20.41 -6.44
N LEU A 119 19.55 20.07 -7.54
CA LEU A 119 19.58 20.86 -8.78
C LEU A 119 19.01 22.27 -8.58
N LEU A 120 17.92 22.40 -7.83
CA LEU A 120 17.33 23.70 -7.50
C LEU A 120 18.28 24.55 -6.64
N VAL A 121 18.90 23.96 -5.62
CA VAL A 121 19.87 24.67 -4.77
C VAL A 121 21.09 25.12 -5.58
N ALA A 122 21.64 24.25 -6.43
CA ALA A 122 22.75 24.60 -7.30
C ALA A 122 22.38 25.70 -8.29
N GLY A 123 21.18 25.63 -8.90
CA GLY A 123 20.68 26.66 -9.81
C GLY A 123 20.54 28.02 -9.14
N VAL A 124 19.99 28.08 -7.93
CA VAL A 124 19.88 29.33 -7.15
C VAL A 124 21.26 29.86 -6.77
N ALA A 125 22.18 29.01 -6.33
CA ALA A 125 23.54 29.43 -6.00
C ALA A 125 24.29 30.00 -7.22
N LEU A 126 24.18 29.34 -8.38
CA LEU A 126 24.73 29.83 -9.65
C LEU A 126 24.10 31.16 -10.06
N TRP A 127 22.79 31.32 -9.90
CA TRP A 127 22.09 32.57 -10.23
C TRP A 127 22.54 33.74 -9.32
N ILE A 128 22.70 33.48 -8.01
CA ILE A 128 23.24 34.47 -7.06
C ILE A 128 24.71 34.80 -7.40
N GLY A 129 25.51 33.79 -7.75
CA GLY A 129 26.90 33.99 -8.18
C GLY A 129 27.00 34.88 -9.43
N LEU A 130 26.22 34.56 -10.46
CA LEU A 130 26.20 35.30 -11.73
C LEU A 130 25.62 36.71 -11.57
N SER A 131 24.62 36.90 -10.73
CA SER A 131 24.10 38.25 -10.46
C SER A 131 25.14 39.13 -9.77
N LYS A 132 25.90 38.59 -8.81
CA LYS A 132 27.01 39.33 -8.18
C LYS A 132 28.14 39.67 -9.16
N THR A 133 28.54 38.74 -10.02
CA THR A 133 29.60 39.01 -11.02
C THR A 133 29.14 40.00 -12.09
N ARG A 134 27.87 39.91 -12.52
CA ARG A 134 27.27 40.86 -13.46
C ARG A 134 27.20 42.27 -12.86
N SER A 135 26.76 42.41 -11.60
CA SER A 135 26.75 43.71 -10.91
C SER A 135 28.15 44.29 -10.68
N ALA A 136 29.16 43.45 -10.41
CA ALA A 136 30.55 43.89 -10.30
C ALA A 136 31.14 44.33 -11.65
N GLY A 137 30.82 43.61 -12.73
CA GLY A 137 31.19 43.98 -14.11
C GLY A 137 30.54 45.28 -14.56
N THR A 138 29.24 45.47 -14.27
CA THR A 138 28.51 46.71 -14.59
C THR A 138 29.05 47.91 -13.80
N ARG A 139 29.40 47.75 -12.51
CA ARG A 139 30.06 48.82 -11.72
C ARG A 139 31.41 49.24 -12.30
N LYS A 140 32.26 48.27 -12.70
CA LYS A 140 33.57 48.57 -13.29
C LYS A 140 33.46 49.30 -14.63
N MET A 141 32.48 48.95 -15.46
CA MET A 141 32.28 49.59 -16.77
C MET A 141 31.75 51.02 -16.67
N ASN A 142 30.92 51.32 -15.67
CA ASN A 142 30.45 52.69 -15.41
C ASN A 142 31.59 53.59 -14.89
N SER A 143 32.49 53.05 -14.04
CA SER A 143 33.65 53.81 -13.53
C SER A 143 34.69 54.11 -14.62
N LEU A 144 34.83 53.26 -15.64
CA LEU A 144 35.71 53.51 -16.79
C LEU A 144 35.13 54.54 -17.77
N ARG A 145 33.79 54.59 -17.90
CA ARG A 145 33.11 55.64 -18.68
C ARG A 145 33.24 57.02 -18.04
N ASP A 146 33.14 57.11 -16.71
CA ASP A 146 33.38 58.37 -15.98
C ASP A 146 34.81 58.91 -16.22
N LEU A 147 35.81 58.01 -16.27
CA LEU A 147 37.21 58.39 -16.56
C LEU A 147 37.46 58.80 -18.02
N THR A 148 36.49 58.57 -18.91
CA THR A 148 36.60 58.95 -20.34
C THR A 148 35.81 60.24 -20.66
N GLU A 149 34.96 60.73 -19.74
CA GLU A 149 34.09 61.91 -19.93
C GLU A 149 34.68 63.20 -19.32
N SER A 150 35.73 63.12 -18.50
CA SER A 150 36.34 64.29 -17.86
C SER A 150 37.59 64.77 -18.60
N ASP A 151 37.41 65.54 -19.68
CA ASP A 151 38.30 66.67 -20.03
C ASP A 151 37.70 67.54 -21.16
N PRO A 152 37.05 68.67 -20.87
CA PRO A 152 37.04 69.81 -21.77
C PRO A 152 38.29 70.64 -21.52
N VAL A 153 39.13 70.78 -22.55
CA VAL A 153 40.31 71.64 -22.57
C VAL A 153 39.86 73.11 -22.41
N PRO A 154 40.32 73.84 -21.38
CA PRO A 154 40.05 75.27 -21.27
C PRO A 154 40.93 76.08 -22.24
N VAL A 155 40.29 77.12 -22.77
CA VAL A 155 40.70 78.08 -23.82
C VAL A 155 41.96 78.86 -23.49
#